data_AF-B7QN19-F1
#
_entry.id   AF-B7QN19-F1
#
_cell.length_a   1.000
_cell.length_b   1.000
_cell.length_c   1.000
_cell.angle_alpha   90.00
_cell.angle_beta   90.00
_cell.angle_gamma   90.00
#
_symmetry.space_group_name_H-M   'P 1'
#
loop_
_entity.id
_entity.type
_entity.pdbx_description
1 polymer ?
#
loop_
_entity_poly.entity_id
_entity_poly.type
_entity_poly.pdbx_seq_one_letter_code
_entity_poly.pdbx_strand_id
1 'polypeptide(L)'
;LYVNTASLDELNLENVEPQDLSLLQLLALNALDLTAPASDILLKNRTNTWVQLSGHEGAFARAGPGTIWKKCTGDNRELQAYKSLMKDELADMVPKFYRDIDYHGQRFIEMQDLLQSFVKPSIMDIKMGTRTFLESEVQNAKSRTDLYEKMIKVDSHAPTYEEQEAKAITKLRYMQFRENLSSSSTLGFRIEGFKTGDQEPMNDLKLVKTREEVIDVMRKFLGNREVIHNQVIDRLLILRMKMESSEFLMSHEVSLTLN
;
A
#
# COMPACT_ATOMS: atom_id res chain seq x y z
N LEU A 1 30.35 45.02 -27.90
CA LEU A 1 30.31 44.74 -26.45
C LEU A 1 29.62 43.40 -26.27
N TYR A 2 30.40 42.32 -26.19
CA TYR A 2 29.91 40.98 -25.94
C TYR A 2 29.44 40.90 -24.48
N VAL A 3 28.15 40.62 -24.26
CA VAL A 3 27.65 40.22 -22.94
C VAL A 3 27.76 38.70 -22.90
N ASN A 4 28.66 38.22 -22.06
CA ASN A 4 28.97 36.82 -21.88
C ASN A 4 27.78 36.13 -21.18
N THR A 5 27.04 35.30 -21.90
CA THR A 5 26.06 34.38 -21.30
C THR A 5 26.83 33.18 -20.76
N ALA A 6 27.01 33.13 -19.44
CA ALA A 6 27.57 31.95 -18.78
C ALA A 6 26.70 30.72 -19.14
N SER A 7 27.36 29.64 -19.58
CA SER A 7 26.73 28.33 -19.75
C SER A 7 26.16 27.88 -18.40
N LEU A 8 25.02 27.17 -18.45
CA LEU A 8 24.36 26.55 -17.30
C LEU A 8 25.26 25.56 -16.52
N ASP A 9 26.45 25.26 -17.02
CA ASP A 9 27.45 24.39 -16.38
C ASP A 9 28.25 25.06 -15.26
N GLU A 10 28.16 26.39 -15.07
CA GLU A 10 28.94 27.11 -14.04
C GLU A 10 28.24 27.27 -12.68
N LEU A 11 26.96 26.89 -12.55
CA LEU A 11 26.28 26.88 -11.25
C LEU A 11 26.50 25.54 -10.56
N ASN A 12 27.61 25.43 -9.86
CA ASN A 12 27.97 24.28 -9.02
C ASN A 12 27.04 24.22 -7.79
N LEU A 13 25.83 23.70 -8.00
CA LEU A 13 24.74 23.58 -7.01
C LEU A 13 24.91 22.40 -6.05
N GLU A 14 26.01 21.65 -6.14
CA GLU A 14 26.21 20.43 -5.34
C GLU A 14 26.36 20.68 -3.82
N ASN A 15 26.52 21.94 -3.38
CA ASN A 15 26.78 22.30 -1.98
C ASN A 15 25.87 23.41 -1.41
N VAL A 16 24.69 23.68 -2.01
CA VAL A 16 23.81 24.77 -1.54
C VAL A 16 22.72 24.26 -0.60
N GLU A 17 22.74 24.71 0.65
CA GLU A 17 21.71 24.40 1.66
C GLU A 17 20.42 25.19 1.40
N PRO A 18 19.22 24.66 1.72
CA PRO A 18 17.93 25.28 1.35
C PRO A 18 17.69 26.68 1.92
N GLN A 19 18.39 27.00 3.00
CA GLN A 19 18.34 28.26 3.74
C GLN A 19 19.12 29.40 3.05
N ASP A 20 19.92 29.07 2.04
CA ASP A 20 20.72 30.03 1.25
C ASP A 20 20.06 30.39 -0.11
N LEU A 21 18.89 29.82 -0.41
CA LEU A 21 18.18 30.04 -1.67
C LEU A 21 17.19 31.21 -1.58
N SER A 22 17.21 32.09 -2.57
CA SER A 22 16.24 33.16 -2.71
C SER A 22 14.83 32.64 -3.02
N LEU A 23 13.80 33.40 -2.66
CA LEU A 23 12.39 33.09 -2.95
C LEU A 23 12.15 32.80 -4.44
N LEU A 24 12.88 33.48 -5.32
CA LEU A 24 12.79 33.30 -6.77
C LEU A 24 13.35 31.94 -7.22
N GLN A 25 14.43 31.46 -6.58
CA GLN A 25 14.99 30.13 -6.83
C GLN A 25 14.06 29.03 -6.28
N LEU A 26 13.43 29.25 -5.13
CA LEU A 26 12.40 28.35 -4.58
C LEU A 26 11.18 28.24 -5.51
N LEU A 27 10.73 29.36 -6.08
CA LEU A 27 9.63 29.37 -7.05
C LEU A 27 10.02 28.68 -8.38
N ALA A 28 11.26 28.86 -8.84
CA ALA A 28 11.77 28.19 -10.05
C ALA A 28 11.91 26.66 -9.86
N LEU A 29 12.34 26.21 -8.68
CA LEU A 29 12.38 24.78 -8.31
C LEU A 29 10.98 24.17 -8.29
N ASN A 30 9.99 24.86 -7.71
CA ASN A 30 8.59 24.42 -7.74
C ASN A 30 7.98 24.45 -9.15
N ALA A 31 8.44 25.33 -10.05
CA ALA A 31 7.99 25.37 -11.44
C ALA A 31 8.60 24.24 -12.29
N LEU A 32 9.84 23.82 -11.99
CA LEU A 32 10.49 22.65 -12.62
C LEU A 32 9.83 21.31 -12.22
N ASP A 33 9.18 21.27 -11.04
CA ASP A 33 8.37 20.16 -10.52
C ASP A 33 7.19 19.78 -11.46
N LEU A 34 6.84 20.65 -12.43
CA LEU A 34 5.72 20.47 -13.35
C LEU A 34 6.10 19.98 -14.76
N THR A 35 7.39 19.92 -15.14
CA THR A 35 7.76 19.72 -16.56
C THR A 35 8.85 18.70 -16.88
N ALA A 36 9.49 18.03 -15.92
CA ALA A 36 10.47 16.98 -16.22
C ALA A 36 10.54 15.90 -15.10
N PRO A 37 10.88 14.64 -15.42
CA PRO A 37 11.25 13.67 -14.39
C PRO A 37 12.45 14.23 -13.62
N ALA A 38 12.27 14.39 -12.30
CA ALA A 38 13.18 15.14 -11.44
C ALA A 38 14.63 14.63 -11.54
N SER A 39 15.56 15.57 -11.79
CA SER A 39 17.01 15.35 -11.81
C SER A 39 17.56 14.94 -10.43
N ASP A 40 18.66 14.18 -10.43
CA ASP A 40 19.27 13.49 -9.27
C ASP A 40 19.53 14.36 -8.02
N ILE A 41 19.57 15.68 -8.16
CA ILE A 41 19.77 16.64 -7.06
C ILE A 41 18.50 16.75 -6.18
N LEU A 42 17.30 16.63 -6.77
CA LEU A 42 16.03 16.65 -6.04
C LEU A 42 15.72 15.32 -5.33
N LEU A 43 16.32 14.22 -5.79
CA LEU A 43 16.21 12.91 -5.17
C LEU A 43 16.93 12.84 -3.82
N LYS A 44 17.99 13.64 -3.61
CA LYS A 44 18.78 13.66 -2.37
C LYS A 44 18.06 14.30 -1.17
N ASN A 45 17.17 15.27 -1.38
CA ASN A 45 16.51 16.03 -0.30
C ASN A 45 15.13 15.52 0.13
N ARG A 46 14.66 14.40 -0.42
CA ARG A 46 13.45 13.72 0.05
C ARG A 46 13.80 12.31 0.53
N THR A 47 14.31 12.22 1.76
CA THR A 47 14.53 10.96 2.49
C THR A 47 13.21 10.30 2.93
N ASN A 48 12.19 10.30 2.08
CA ASN A 48 11.08 9.37 2.26
C ASN A 48 11.57 8.02 1.73
N THR A 49 12.23 7.26 2.61
CA THR A 49 12.46 5.83 2.39
C THR A 49 11.13 5.21 2.03
N TRP A 50 11.01 4.71 0.79
CA TRP A 50 9.83 4.00 0.32
C TRP A 50 9.49 2.88 1.32
N VAL A 51 8.25 2.85 1.83
CA VAL A 51 7.79 1.82 2.75
C VAL A 51 6.64 1.06 2.10
N GLN A 52 6.85 -0.24 1.90
CA GLN A 52 5.81 -1.17 1.49
C GLN A 52 5.68 -2.24 2.58
N LEU A 53 4.54 -2.27 3.28
CA LEU A 53 4.30 -3.25 4.35
C LEU A 53 3.86 -4.61 3.80
N SER A 54 3.07 -4.59 2.72
CA SER A 54 2.46 -5.79 2.14
C SER A 54 2.43 -5.73 0.61
N GLY A 55 2.01 -6.83 0.00
CA GLY A 55 1.97 -6.97 -1.45
C GLY A 55 3.30 -7.43 -2.05
N HIS A 56 3.34 -7.53 -3.38
CA HIS A 56 4.51 -8.00 -4.10
C HIS A 56 5.53 -6.88 -4.27
N GLU A 57 6.81 -7.19 -4.07
CA GLU A 57 7.91 -6.27 -4.36
C GLU A 57 7.86 -5.81 -5.82
N GLY A 58 8.15 -4.52 -6.05
CA GLY A 58 8.11 -3.93 -7.39
C GLY A 58 6.70 -3.65 -7.93
N ALA A 59 5.65 -3.80 -7.12
CA ALA A 59 4.29 -3.42 -7.51
C ALA A 59 4.08 -1.90 -7.61
N PHE A 60 4.95 -1.11 -6.99
CA PHE A 60 4.83 0.33 -6.93
C PHE A 60 6.13 1.04 -7.32
N ALA A 61 5.98 2.22 -7.92
CA ALA A 61 7.07 3.13 -8.24
C ALA A 61 6.64 4.57 -7.98
N ARG A 62 7.59 5.47 -7.70
CA ARG A 62 7.28 6.91 -7.59
C ARG A 62 7.01 7.46 -8.98
N ALA A 63 5.96 8.27 -9.11
CA ALA A 63 5.53 8.84 -10.38
C ALA A 63 5.89 10.33 -10.50
N GLY A 64 5.62 11.09 -9.44
CA GLY A 64 5.87 12.53 -9.36
C GLY A 64 5.60 13.05 -7.94
N PRO A 65 5.62 14.38 -7.75
CA PRO A 65 5.29 14.98 -6.46
C PRO A 65 3.89 14.55 -5.98
N GLY A 66 3.82 13.82 -4.88
CA GLY A 66 2.57 13.35 -4.29
C GLY A 66 1.84 12.23 -5.05
N THR A 67 2.46 11.59 -6.04
CA THR A 67 1.86 10.48 -6.78
C THR A 67 2.78 9.27 -6.91
N ILE A 68 2.15 8.10 -6.98
CA ILE A 68 2.79 6.80 -7.19
C ILE A 68 2.13 6.08 -8.36
N TRP A 69 2.90 5.24 -9.05
CA TRP A 69 2.42 4.26 -9.99
C TRP A 69 2.24 2.93 -9.29
N LYS A 70 1.06 2.33 -9.43
CA LYS A 70 0.81 0.93 -9.09
C LYS A 70 0.71 0.13 -10.38
N LYS A 71 1.50 -0.93 -10.50
CA LYS A 71 1.48 -1.83 -11.66
C LYS A 71 0.18 -2.63 -11.70
N CYS A 72 -0.49 -2.63 -12.85
CA CYS A 72 -1.66 -3.46 -13.09
C CYS A 72 -1.25 -4.89 -13.41
N THR A 73 -1.93 -5.88 -12.83
CA THR A 73 -1.63 -7.30 -13.07
C THR A 73 -2.82 -7.99 -13.73
N GLY A 74 -2.70 -8.30 -15.02
CA GLY A 74 -3.57 -9.22 -15.76
C GLY A 74 -4.99 -8.73 -16.06
N ASP A 75 -5.73 -8.26 -15.05
CA ASP A 75 -7.09 -7.77 -15.20
C ASP A 75 -7.21 -6.27 -14.87
N ASN A 76 -8.30 -5.66 -15.35
CA ASN A 76 -8.57 -4.23 -15.17
C ASN A 76 -9.49 -3.96 -13.97
N ARG A 77 -9.73 -4.92 -13.08
CA ARG A 77 -10.74 -4.78 -12.01
C ARG A 77 -10.39 -3.65 -11.06
N GLU A 78 -9.13 -3.59 -10.64
CA GLU A 78 -8.65 -2.51 -9.76
C GLU A 78 -8.78 -1.13 -10.43
N LEU A 79 -8.42 -1.02 -11.71
CA LEU A 79 -8.56 0.22 -12.46
C LEU A 79 -10.03 0.68 -12.54
N GLN A 80 -10.95 -0.25 -12.83
CA GLN A 80 -12.38 0.06 -12.88
C GLN A 80 -12.93 0.43 -11.49
N ALA A 81 -12.49 -0.26 -10.45
CA ALA A 81 -12.86 0.06 -9.07
C ALA A 81 -12.46 1.49 -8.72
N TYR A 82 -11.22 1.91 -8.99
CA TYR A 82 -10.80 3.30 -8.77
C TYR A 82 -11.63 4.30 -9.58
N LYS A 83 -11.91 4.02 -10.86
CA LYS A 83 -12.75 4.91 -11.69
C LYS A 83 -14.17 5.06 -11.15
N SER A 84 -14.75 3.99 -10.61
CA SER A 84 -16.07 4.02 -9.99
C SER A 84 -16.05 4.72 -8.63
N LEU A 85 -15.06 4.44 -7.79
CA LEU A 85 -14.89 5.04 -6.47
C LEU A 85 -14.72 6.55 -6.53
N MET A 86 -14.09 7.10 -7.58
CA MET A 86 -13.98 8.55 -7.77
C MET A 86 -15.33 9.25 -8.01
N LYS A 87 -16.40 8.50 -8.25
CA LYS A 87 -17.78 8.99 -8.42
C LYS A 87 -18.69 8.59 -7.26
N ASP A 88 -18.16 7.88 -6.26
CA ASP A 88 -18.88 7.32 -5.12
C ASP A 88 -18.66 8.18 -3.86
N GLU A 89 -19.51 8.00 -2.85
CA GLU A 89 -19.36 8.62 -1.53
C GLU A 89 -18.02 8.28 -0.86
N LEU A 90 -17.36 7.20 -1.26
CA LEU A 90 -16.04 6.78 -0.78
C LEU A 90 -14.85 7.47 -1.48
N ALA A 91 -15.08 8.43 -2.40
CA ALA A 91 -14.00 9.08 -3.14
C ALA A 91 -12.94 9.73 -2.23
N ASP A 92 -13.33 10.27 -1.08
CA ASP A 92 -12.44 10.87 -0.08
C ASP A 92 -11.89 9.87 0.95
N MET A 93 -12.25 8.60 0.83
CA MET A 93 -11.84 7.48 1.70
C MET A 93 -10.81 6.55 1.05
N VAL A 94 -10.48 6.76 -0.22
CA VAL A 94 -9.51 5.97 -0.98
C VAL A 94 -8.42 6.85 -1.58
N PRO A 95 -7.24 6.32 -1.98
CA PRO A 95 -6.25 7.11 -2.71
C PRO A 95 -6.87 7.73 -3.96
N LYS A 96 -6.66 9.04 -4.17
CA LYS A 96 -7.14 9.71 -5.38
C LYS A 96 -6.55 9.03 -6.61
N PHE A 97 -7.41 8.62 -7.54
CA PHE A 97 -7.03 8.15 -8.85
C PHE A 97 -6.77 9.34 -9.78
N TYR A 98 -5.64 9.34 -10.48
CA TYR A 98 -5.30 10.40 -11.44
C TYR A 98 -5.49 9.93 -12.87
N ARG A 99 -4.82 8.85 -13.26
CA ARG A 99 -4.87 8.34 -14.64
C ARG A 99 -4.42 6.90 -14.76
N ASP A 100 -4.77 6.34 -15.91
CA ASP A 100 -4.34 5.06 -16.42
C ASP A 100 -3.19 5.29 -17.40
N ILE A 101 -2.09 4.58 -17.23
CA ILE A 101 -0.83 4.82 -17.94
C ILE A 101 -0.38 3.53 -18.63
N ASP A 102 0.04 3.66 -19.88
CA ASP A 102 0.85 2.64 -20.56
C ASP A 102 2.29 3.16 -20.65
N TYR A 103 3.25 2.39 -20.13
CA TYR A 103 4.67 2.71 -20.15
C TYR A 103 5.48 1.46 -20.47
N HIS A 104 6.18 1.48 -21.60
CA HIS A 104 6.94 0.33 -22.15
C HIS A 104 6.14 -0.97 -22.22
N GLY A 105 4.86 -0.89 -22.64
CA GLY A 105 3.99 -2.06 -22.75
C GLY A 105 3.53 -2.64 -21.41
N GLN A 106 3.74 -1.90 -20.31
CA GLN A 106 3.20 -2.22 -19.00
C GLN A 106 2.19 -1.15 -18.59
N ARG A 107 1.09 -1.60 -17.98
CA ARG A 107 0.01 -0.72 -17.54
C ARG A 107 0.14 -0.39 -16.06
N PHE A 108 -0.09 0.87 -15.72
CA PHE A 108 -0.02 1.40 -14.36
C PHE A 108 -1.22 2.27 -14.04
N ILE A 109 -1.61 2.29 -12.77
CA ILE A 109 -2.51 3.30 -12.20
C ILE A 109 -1.64 4.36 -11.53
N GLU A 110 -1.77 5.61 -11.94
CA GLU A 110 -1.25 6.73 -11.16
C GLU A 110 -2.27 7.13 -10.09
N MET A 111 -1.84 7.11 -8.84
CA MET A 111 -2.66 7.40 -7.67
C MET A 111 -1.90 8.25 -6.64
N GLN A 112 -2.65 8.82 -5.70
CA GLN A 112 -2.11 9.62 -4.61
C GLN A 112 -1.12 8.82 -3.75
N ASP A 113 0.01 9.43 -3.44
CA ASP A 113 0.90 8.97 -2.37
C ASP A 113 0.32 9.42 -1.02
N LEU A 114 -0.23 8.46 -0.27
CA LEU A 114 -0.79 8.72 1.06
C LEU A 114 0.28 9.11 2.09
N LEU A 115 1.56 8.85 1.83
CA LEU A 115 2.67 9.11 2.75
C LEU A 115 3.35 10.46 2.49
N GLN A 116 3.05 11.13 1.38
CA GLN A 116 3.76 12.33 0.93
C GLN A 116 3.81 13.45 1.98
N SER A 117 2.75 13.62 2.76
CA SER A 117 2.63 14.70 3.76
C SER A 117 3.15 14.32 5.16
N PHE A 118 3.65 13.08 5.33
CA PHE A 118 4.13 12.60 6.61
C PHE A 118 5.65 12.58 6.65
N VAL A 119 6.22 13.03 7.78
CA VAL A 119 7.63 12.85 8.11
C VAL A 119 7.71 11.64 9.04
N LYS A 120 8.47 10.60 8.64
CA LYS A 120 8.61 9.33 9.39
C LYS A 120 7.24 8.72 9.75
N PRO A 121 6.43 8.34 8.74
CA PRO A 121 5.07 7.86 8.98
C PRO A 121 5.05 6.58 9.82
N SER A 122 4.02 6.46 10.66
CA SER A 122 3.63 5.17 11.23
C SER A 122 2.50 4.59 10.38
N ILE A 123 2.67 3.39 9.87
CA ILE A 123 1.77 2.76 8.90
C ILE A 123 1.34 1.40 9.45
N MET A 124 0.06 1.06 9.32
CA MET A 124 -0.45 -0.28 9.59
C MET A 124 -1.29 -0.71 8.40
N ASP A 125 -1.07 -1.94 7.95
CA ASP A 125 -1.88 -2.60 6.94
C ASP A 125 -2.85 -3.57 7.62
N ILE A 126 -4.15 -3.34 7.41
CA ILE A 126 -5.21 -4.21 7.89
C ILE A 126 -5.95 -4.76 6.67
N LYS A 127 -5.97 -6.08 6.57
CA LYS A 127 -6.76 -6.79 5.58
C LYS A 127 -8.16 -7.03 6.12
N MET A 128 -9.16 -6.49 5.42
CA MET A 128 -10.57 -6.59 5.76
C MET A 128 -11.22 -7.83 5.14
N GLY A 129 -12.27 -8.35 5.79
CA GLY A 129 -13.09 -9.46 5.32
C GLY A 129 -12.91 -10.74 6.17
N THR A 130 -14.01 -11.48 6.32
CA THR A 130 -13.99 -12.84 6.87
C THR A 130 -13.46 -13.87 5.87
N ARG A 131 -13.52 -13.53 4.59
CA ARG A 131 -13.05 -14.30 3.45
C ARG A 131 -12.14 -13.42 2.58
N THR A 132 -11.00 -13.95 2.15
CA THR A 132 -9.93 -13.23 1.45
C THR A 132 -9.56 -13.81 0.09
N PHE A 133 -10.38 -14.75 -0.41
CA PHE A 133 -10.38 -15.23 -1.79
C PHE A 133 -11.74 -14.93 -2.42
N LEU A 134 -11.81 -14.78 -3.73
CA LEU A 134 -13.07 -14.59 -4.47
C LEU A 134 -13.79 -15.92 -4.67
N GLU A 135 -15.12 -15.90 -4.80
CA GLU A 135 -15.88 -17.15 -5.09
C GLU A 135 -15.47 -17.78 -6.43
N SER A 136 -15.13 -16.96 -7.41
CA SER A 136 -14.62 -17.44 -8.71
C SER A 136 -13.28 -18.18 -8.60
N GLU A 137 -12.52 -17.99 -7.51
CA GLU A 137 -11.26 -18.70 -7.27
C GLU A 137 -11.46 -20.08 -6.64
N VAL A 138 -12.65 -20.37 -6.11
CA VAL A 138 -12.94 -21.64 -5.42
C VAL A 138 -12.79 -22.83 -6.35
N GLN A 139 -13.12 -22.66 -7.64
CA GLN A 139 -13.03 -23.72 -8.65
C GLN A 139 -11.60 -23.94 -9.18
N ASN A 140 -10.63 -23.11 -8.77
CA ASN A 140 -9.26 -23.21 -9.26
C ASN A 140 -8.48 -24.29 -8.49
N ALA A 141 -8.35 -25.46 -9.12
CA ALA A 141 -7.59 -26.60 -8.58
C ALA A 141 -6.07 -26.53 -8.82
N LYS A 142 -5.54 -25.42 -9.37
CA LYS A 142 -4.09 -25.32 -9.64
C LYS A 142 -3.29 -25.28 -8.34
N SER A 143 -2.49 -26.31 -8.13
CA SER A 143 -1.56 -26.41 -7.01
C SER A 143 -0.33 -25.52 -7.21
N ARG A 144 0.19 -25.00 -6.09
CA ARG A 144 1.31 -24.06 -6.02
C ARG A 144 2.30 -24.48 -4.94
N THR A 145 3.55 -24.69 -5.35
CA THR A 145 4.67 -25.01 -4.45
C THR A 145 5.02 -23.85 -3.53
N ASP A 146 5.00 -22.61 -4.03
CA ASP A 146 5.35 -21.43 -3.22
C ASP A 146 4.38 -21.20 -2.05
N LEU A 147 3.10 -21.57 -2.21
CA LEU A 147 2.11 -21.49 -1.14
C LEU A 147 2.31 -22.59 -0.09
N TYR A 148 2.69 -23.80 -0.53
CA TYR A 148 3.04 -24.89 0.38
C TYR A 148 4.25 -24.50 1.24
N GLU A 149 5.31 -23.97 0.63
CA GLU A 149 6.49 -23.48 1.35
C GLU A 149 6.14 -22.38 2.36
N LYS A 150 5.22 -21.48 2.01
CA LYS A 150 4.72 -20.45 2.95
C LYS A 150 3.93 -21.07 4.09
N MET A 151 3.10 -22.09 3.83
CA MET A 151 2.31 -22.78 4.86
C MET A 151 3.22 -23.44 5.90
N ILE A 152 4.18 -24.27 5.47
CA ILE A 152 5.06 -25.01 6.39
C ILE A 152 6.00 -24.11 7.20
N LYS A 153 6.31 -22.90 6.71
CA LYS A 153 7.04 -21.88 7.47
C LYS A 153 6.23 -21.29 8.62
N VAL A 154 4.89 -21.37 8.54
CA VAL A 154 3.99 -20.93 9.60
C VAL A 154 3.66 -22.08 10.54
N ASP A 155 3.29 -23.23 9.98
CA ASP A 155 3.01 -24.45 10.72
C ASP A 155 3.36 -25.66 9.86
N SER A 156 4.40 -26.40 10.27
CA SER A 156 4.89 -27.57 9.56
C SER A 156 3.93 -28.77 9.59
N HIS A 157 2.96 -28.79 10.51
CA HIS A 157 2.00 -29.89 10.66
C HIS A 157 0.65 -29.59 9.98
N ALA A 158 0.48 -28.38 9.44
CA ALA A 158 -0.75 -27.97 8.78
C ALA A 158 -1.09 -28.72 7.48
N PRO A 159 -0.13 -29.10 6.60
CA PRO A 159 -0.47 -29.79 5.36
C PRO A 159 -0.87 -31.26 5.58
N THR A 160 -1.79 -31.78 4.76
CA THR A 160 -2.15 -33.20 4.75
C THR A 160 -1.02 -34.08 4.20
N TYR A 161 -1.14 -35.40 4.33
CA TYR A 161 -0.17 -36.34 3.79
C TYR A 161 0.02 -36.16 2.26
N GLU A 162 -1.08 -36.01 1.53
CA GLU A 162 -1.07 -35.82 0.07
C GLU A 162 -0.42 -34.47 -0.30
N GLU A 163 -0.68 -33.40 0.47
CA GLU A 163 -0.07 -32.09 0.28
C GLU A 163 1.44 -32.13 0.55
N GLN A 164 1.89 -32.91 1.54
CA GLN A 164 3.30 -33.13 1.85
C GLN A 164 4.02 -33.92 0.76
N GLU A 165 3.38 -34.96 0.24
CA GLU A 165 3.92 -35.77 -0.86
C GLU A 165 4.04 -34.93 -2.15
N ALA A 166 3.00 -34.17 -2.49
CA ALA A 166 2.99 -33.30 -3.66
C ALA A 166 3.85 -32.03 -3.51
N LYS A 167 4.18 -31.62 -2.27
CA LYS A 167 4.84 -30.35 -1.93
C LYS A 167 4.18 -29.14 -2.58
N ALA A 168 2.85 -29.17 -2.67
CA ALA A 168 2.07 -28.13 -3.30
C ALA A 168 0.64 -28.11 -2.74
N ILE A 169 0.06 -26.93 -2.63
CA ILE A 169 -1.33 -26.73 -2.19
C ILE A 169 -2.05 -25.78 -3.13
N THR A 170 -3.39 -25.84 -3.16
CA THR A 170 -4.18 -24.86 -3.92
C THR A 170 -4.15 -23.50 -3.24
N LYS A 171 -4.47 -22.46 -4.00
CA LYS A 171 -4.61 -21.10 -3.45
C LYS A 171 -5.71 -21.04 -2.39
N LEU A 172 -6.87 -21.61 -2.67
CA LEU A 172 -8.00 -21.67 -1.75
C LEU A 172 -7.59 -22.26 -0.40
N ARG A 173 -6.92 -23.41 -0.42
CA ARG A 173 -6.43 -24.10 0.77
C ARG A 173 -5.51 -23.23 1.63
N TYR A 174 -4.58 -22.50 1.00
CA TYR A 174 -3.68 -21.58 1.69
C TYR A 174 -4.43 -20.38 2.30
N MET A 175 -5.41 -19.83 1.58
CA MET A 175 -6.19 -18.70 2.07
C MET A 175 -7.03 -19.08 3.28
N GLN A 176 -7.72 -20.23 3.23
CA GLN A 176 -8.48 -20.77 4.36
C GLN A 176 -7.58 -21.06 5.58
N PHE A 177 -6.38 -21.60 5.36
CA PHE A 177 -5.38 -21.78 6.41
C PHE A 177 -5.03 -20.44 7.09
N ARG A 178 -4.76 -19.40 6.32
CA ARG A 178 -4.43 -18.07 6.85
C ARG A 178 -5.62 -17.40 7.55
N GLU A 179 -6.83 -17.58 7.05
CA GLU A 179 -8.06 -17.06 7.68
C GLU A 179 -8.32 -17.74 9.02
N ASN A 180 -8.07 -19.05 9.11
CA ASN A 180 -8.25 -19.83 10.33
C ASN A 180 -7.17 -19.57 11.39
N LEU A 181 -5.94 -19.24 11.00
CA LEU A 181 -4.88 -18.89 11.95
C LEU A 181 -4.91 -17.42 12.41
N SER A 182 -5.62 -16.56 11.70
CA SER A 182 -5.72 -15.14 12.03
C SER A 182 -7.09 -14.77 12.59
N SER A 183 -7.23 -13.49 12.94
CA SER A 183 -8.50 -12.90 13.35
C SER A 183 -9.50 -12.73 12.21
N SER A 184 -9.16 -13.06 10.95
CA SER A 184 -10.07 -12.88 9.80
C SER A 184 -11.37 -13.67 10.02
N SER A 185 -11.26 -14.95 10.40
CA SER A 185 -12.40 -15.85 10.61
C SER A 185 -13.32 -15.47 11.77
N THR A 186 -12.81 -14.73 12.77
CA THR A 186 -13.54 -14.42 14.01
C THR A 186 -13.94 -12.96 14.14
N LEU A 187 -13.11 -12.03 13.66
CA LEU A 187 -13.29 -10.58 13.79
C LEU A 187 -13.53 -9.88 12.44
N GLY A 188 -13.42 -10.59 11.32
CA GLY A 188 -13.66 -10.02 9.99
C GLY A 188 -12.53 -9.10 9.48
N PHE A 189 -11.35 -9.16 10.08
CA PHE A 189 -10.13 -8.52 9.59
C PHE A 189 -8.89 -9.17 10.21
N ARG A 190 -7.71 -8.89 9.67
CA ARG A 190 -6.41 -9.20 10.29
C ARG A 190 -5.38 -8.11 10.02
N ILE A 191 -4.43 -7.96 10.94
CA ILE A 191 -3.30 -7.04 10.77
C ILE A 191 -2.23 -7.78 9.96
N GLU A 192 -1.86 -7.24 8.78
CA GLU A 192 -0.85 -7.85 7.91
C GLU A 192 0.57 -7.41 8.31
N GLY A 193 0.71 -6.18 8.79
CA GLY A 193 1.98 -5.63 9.25
C GLY A 193 1.83 -4.19 9.71
N PHE A 194 2.81 -3.69 10.46
CA PHE A 194 2.91 -2.26 10.77
C PHE A 194 4.36 -1.80 10.91
N LYS A 195 4.59 -0.50 10.75
CA LYS A 195 5.85 0.19 11.01
C LYS A 195 5.56 1.44 11.84
N THR A 196 6.35 1.71 12.87
CA THR A 196 6.22 2.92 13.70
C THR A 196 7.43 3.82 13.50
N GLY A 197 7.27 4.89 12.71
CA GLY A 197 8.35 5.83 12.42
C GLY A 197 9.52 5.17 11.69
N ASP A 198 10.73 5.28 12.26
CA ASP A 198 11.95 4.68 11.72
C ASP A 198 12.23 3.26 12.24
N GLN A 199 11.32 2.69 13.04
CA GLN A 199 11.49 1.32 13.53
C GLN A 199 11.36 0.31 12.38
N GLU A 200 11.95 -0.87 12.57
CA GLU A 200 11.78 -2.00 11.66
C GLU A 200 10.30 -2.41 11.54
N PRO A 201 9.84 -2.80 10.35
CA PRO A 201 8.47 -3.24 10.16
C PRO A 201 8.21 -4.57 10.89
N MET A 202 7.09 -4.64 11.59
CA MET A 202 6.59 -5.85 12.24
C MET A 202 5.63 -6.57 11.30
N ASN A 203 6.10 -7.64 10.66
CA ASN A 203 5.34 -8.44 9.70
C ASN A 203 5.02 -9.86 10.19
N ASP A 204 5.54 -10.27 11.36
CA ASP A 204 5.26 -11.59 11.91
C ASP A 204 4.00 -11.59 12.79
N LEU A 205 2.86 -11.37 12.12
CA LEU A 205 1.54 -11.25 12.75
C LEU A 205 0.58 -12.38 12.31
N LYS A 206 1.12 -13.43 11.69
CA LYS A 206 0.32 -14.48 11.03
C LYS A 206 -0.54 -15.31 11.98
N LEU A 207 -0.18 -15.32 13.27
CA LEU A 207 -0.84 -16.07 14.34
C LEU A 207 -1.67 -15.19 15.28
N VAL A 208 -1.75 -13.88 15.02
CA VAL A 208 -2.59 -12.96 15.80
C VAL A 208 -4.06 -13.27 15.49
N LYS A 209 -4.78 -13.83 16.47
CA LYS A 209 -6.12 -14.40 16.25
C LYS A 209 -7.17 -13.88 17.21
N THR A 210 -6.84 -13.81 18.49
CA THR A 210 -7.78 -13.43 19.55
C THR A 210 -7.97 -11.93 19.60
N ARG A 211 -9.08 -11.49 20.21
CA ARG A 211 -9.36 -10.06 20.38
C ARG A 211 -8.28 -9.39 21.24
N GLU A 212 -7.79 -10.10 22.26
CA GLU A 212 -6.77 -9.65 23.19
C GLU A 212 -5.43 -9.45 22.47
N GLU A 213 -4.99 -10.41 21.65
CA GLU A 213 -3.76 -10.29 20.85
C GLU A 213 -3.86 -9.12 19.86
N VAL A 214 -5.01 -8.94 19.20
CA VAL A 214 -5.24 -7.80 18.30
C VAL A 214 -5.13 -6.47 19.05
N ILE A 215 -5.73 -6.38 20.25
CA ILE A 215 -5.63 -5.18 21.11
C ILE A 215 -4.17 -4.91 21.47
N ASP A 216 -3.39 -5.94 21.79
CA ASP A 216 -1.97 -5.78 22.12
C ASP A 216 -1.15 -5.26 20.94
N VAL A 217 -1.41 -5.75 19.72
CA VAL A 217 -0.77 -5.24 18.49
C VAL A 217 -1.19 -3.79 18.21
N MET A 218 -2.48 -3.47 18.34
CA MET A 218 -2.98 -2.10 18.17
C MET A 218 -2.37 -1.15 19.20
N ARG A 219 -2.20 -1.59 20.46
CA ARG A 219 -1.55 -0.80 21.51
C ARG A 219 -0.07 -0.54 21.19
N LYS A 220 0.65 -1.53 20.66
CA LYS A 220 2.05 -1.36 20.21
C LYS A 220 2.15 -0.32 19.08
N PHE A 221 1.22 -0.36 18.12
CA PHE A 221 1.21 0.58 17.00
C PHE A 221 0.81 2.00 17.40
N LEU A 222 -0.31 2.15 18.10
CA LEU A 222 -0.85 3.47 18.46
C LEU A 222 -0.09 4.13 19.62
N GLY A 223 0.51 3.34 20.52
CA GLY A 223 1.17 3.84 21.73
C GLY A 223 0.20 4.63 22.62
N ASN A 224 0.74 5.49 23.50
CA ASN A 224 -0.05 6.30 24.45
C ASN A 224 -0.46 7.67 23.86
N ARG A 225 -0.88 7.71 22.59
CA ARG A 225 -1.21 8.95 21.86
C ARG A 225 -2.73 9.13 21.76
N GLU A 226 -3.38 9.52 22.85
CA GLU A 226 -4.85 9.58 22.95
C GLU A 226 -5.53 10.38 21.82
N VAL A 227 -4.95 11.52 21.42
CA VAL A 227 -5.45 12.32 20.29
C VAL A 227 -5.50 11.51 18.99
N ILE A 228 -4.47 10.70 18.72
CA ILE A 228 -4.41 9.86 17.52
C ILE A 228 -5.41 8.71 17.62
N HIS A 229 -5.62 8.13 18.81
CA HIS A 229 -6.64 7.10 19.02
C HIS A 229 -8.03 7.65 18.63
N ASN A 230 -8.38 8.83 19.14
CA ASN A 230 -9.67 9.47 18.85
C ASN A 230 -9.80 9.79 17.36
N GLN A 231 -8.76 10.36 16.73
CA GLN A 231 -8.78 10.65 15.29
C GLN A 231 -8.96 9.40 14.42
N VAL A 232 -8.32 8.28 14.79
CA VAL A 232 -8.49 7.00 14.08
C VAL A 232 -9.92 6.48 14.26
N ILE A 233 -10.46 6.53 15.48
CA ILE A 233 -11.84 6.12 15.77
C ILE A 233 -12.83 6.96 14.96
N ASP A 234 -12.71 8.29 15.01
CA ASP A 234 -13.57 9.21 14.26
C ASP A 234 -13.51 8.93 12.77
N ARG A 235 -12.30 8.71 12.23
CA ARG A 235 -12.14 8.39 10.81
C ARG A 235 -12.77 7.06 10.43
N LEU A 236 -12.67 6.04 11.28
CA LEU A 236 -13.31 4.73 11.06
C LEU A 236 -14.84 4.82 11.15
N LEU A 237 -15.38 5.65 12.03
CA LEU A 237 -16.83 5.91 12.11
C LEU A 237 -17.34 6.61 10.86
N ILE A 238 -16.63 7.62 10.36
CA ILE A 238 -16.99 8.29 9.10
C ILE A 238 -16.88 7.33 7.92
N LEU A 239 -15.81 6.53 7.87
CA LEU A 239 -15.65 5.49 6.84
C LEU A 239 -16.85 4.54 6.85
N ARG A 240 -17.23 4.02 8.02
CA ARG A 240 -18.41 3.15 8.16
C ARG A 240 -19.68 3.80 7.62
N MET A 241 -19.97 5.05 8.02
CA MET A 241 -21.16 5.76 7.54
C MET A 241 -21.20 5.87 6.01
N LYS A 242 -20.07 6.22 5.38
CA LYS A 242 -19.97 6.30 3.92
C LYS A 242 -20.04 4.93 3.24
N MET A 243 -19.47 3.89 3.86
CA MET A 243 -19.58 2.53 3.34
C MET A 243 -21.03 2.04 3.35
N GLU A 244 -21.79 2.34 4.41
CA GLU A 244 -23.21 1.99 4.54
C GLU A 244 -24.11 2.73 3.53
N SER A 245 -23.65 3.84 2.94
CA SER A 245 -24.36 4.60 1.90
C SER A 245 -23.80 4.43 0.48
N SER A 246 -22.73 3.64 0.30
CA SER A 246 -22.01 3.52 -0.97
C SER A 246 -22.72 2.55 -1.93
N GLU A 247 -23.21 3.06 -3.07
CA GLU A 247 -23.77 2.22 -4.14
C GLU A 247 -22.71 1.28 -4.72
N PHE A 248 -21.46 1.74 -4.80
CA PHE A 248 -20.34 0.91 -5.22
C PHE A 248 -20.22 -0.32 -4.31
N LEU A 249 -20.12 -0.16 -3.00
CA LEU A 249 -19.96 -1.30 -2.10
C LEU A 249 -21.18 -2.22 -2.07
N MET A 250 -22.40 -1.68 -2.17
CA MET A 250 -23.61 -2.51 -2.20
C MET A 250 -23.69 -3.43 -3.43
N SER A 251 -22.97 -3.11 -4.50
CA SER A 251 -22.99 -3.83 -5.77
C SER A 251 -21.71 -4.63 -6.08
N HIS A 252 -20.73 -4.63 -5.18
CA HIS A 252 -19.43 -5.25 -5.41
C HIS A 252 -19.04 -6.24 -4.31
N GLU A 253 -18.53 -7.41 -4.72
CA GLU A 253 -17.73 -8.26 -3.85
C GLU A 253 -16.32 -7.66 -3.72
N VAL A 254 -15.99 -7.14 -2.54
CA VAL A 254 -14.65 -6.57 -2.28
C VAL A 254 -13.76 -7.63 -1.66
N SER A 255 -12.81 -8.13 -2.44
CA SER A 255 -11.76 -9.05 -1.98
C SER A 255 -10.38 -8.54 -2.40
N LEU A 256 -9.42 -8.61 -1.48
CA LEU A 256 -8.03 -8.29 -1.75
C LEU A 256 -7.31 -9.56 -2.20
N THR A 257 -7.31 -9.79 -3.51
CA THR A 257 -6.67 -10.96 -4.11
C THR A 257 -5.15 -10.86 -4.01
N LEU A 258 -4.50 -11.87 -3.42
CA LEU A 258 -3.06 -12.08 -3.62
C LEU A 258 -2.86 -12.58 -5.05
N ASN A 259 -2.29 -11.79 -5.95
CA ASN A 259 -1.98 -12.23 -7.31
C ASN A 259 -0.65 -13.01 -7.34
#